data_AF-A0A183K034-F1
#
_entry.id   AF-A0A183K034-F1
#
_cell.length_a   1.000
_cell.length_b   1.000
_cell.length_c   1.000
_cell.angle_alpha   90.00
_cell.angle_beta   90.00
_cell.angle_gamma   90.00
#
_symmetry.space_group_name_H-M   'P 1'
#
loop_
_entity.id
_entity.type
_entity.pdbx_description
1 polymer ?
#
loop_
_entity_poly.entity_id
_entity_poly.type
_entity_poly.pdbx_seq_one_letter_code
_entity_poly.pdbx_strand_id
1 'polypeptide(L)'
;MAVPFSNTTLRVPHGFPNLLEGFAREVLRHQPKDIYGFGAKYFEGLLLKREGIIANITSNLYLETGIEDLAQLGAKLNDRYYNSEAYCTGTCNINNAEHQEAAVRIQAEYRRHLASQETEHLREQNAATRIQANYRGYRDRKLVNVM
;
A
#
# COMPACT_ATOMS: atom_id res chain seq x y z
N MET A 1 -17.62 -23.13 -12.32
CA MET A 1 -16.55 -23.93 -12.96
C MET A 1 -15.85 -23.03 -13.96
N ALA A 2 -14.70 -22.45 -13.62
CA ALA A 2 -13.94 -21.57 -14.51
C ALA A 2 -12.93 -22.39 -15.30
N VAL A 3 -12.94 -22.25 -16.63
CA VAL A 3 -12.08 -22.99 -17.56
C VAL A 3 -10.64 -22.48 -17.41
N PRO A 4 -9.60 -23.33 -17.33
CA PRO A 4 -8.27 -22.91 -16.89
C PRO A 4 -7.42 -22.23 -17.98
N PHE A 5 -7.95 -22.09 -19.19
CA PHE A 5 -7.19 -21.66 -20.37
C PHE A 5 -7.85 -20.48 -21.05
N SER A 6 -7.88 -19.32 -20.40
CA SER A 6 -7.89 -18.07 -21.15
C SER A 6 -6.44 -17.75 -21.53
N ASN A 7 -6.19 -17.38 -22.79
CA ASN A 7 -4.87 -16.98 -23.30
C ASN A 7 -4.44 -15.58 -22.76
N THR A 8 -4.72 -15.32 -21.49
CA THR A 8 -4.52 -14.04 -20.82
C THR A 8 -3.33 -14.15 -19.87
N THR A 9 -2.42 -13.20 -19.95
CA THR A 9 -1.24 -13.11 -19.07
C THR A 9 -1.60 -12.72 -17.63
N LEU A 10 -2.81 -12.22 -17.40
CA LEU A 10 -3.30 -11.80 -16.09
C LEU A 10 -4.20 -12.87 -15.48
N ARG A 11 -3.89 -13.29 -14.24
CA ARG A 11 -4.64 -14.29 -13.48
C ARG A 11 -5.13 -13.69 -12.16
N VAL A 12 -6.32 -14.10 -11.73
CA VAL A 12 -6.91 -13.67 -10.47
C VAL A 12 -6.13 -14.29 -9.29
N PRO A 13 -5.76 -13.51 -8.26
CA PRO A 13 -5.08 -14.04 -7.08
C PRO A 13 -5.90 -15.10 -6.34
N HIS A 14 -5.23 -16.11 -5.80
CA HIS A 14 -5.87 -17.17 -5.02
C HIS A 14 -6.55 -16.61 -3.77
N GLY A 15 -7.74 -17.11 -3.45
CA GLY A 15 -8.52 -16.65 -2.30
C GLY A 15 -9.24 -15.30 -2.50
N PHE A 16 -8.91 -14.53 -3.54
CA PHE A 16 -9.58 -13.28 -3.86
C PHE A 16 -11.09 -13.44 -4.11
N PRO A 17 -11.57 -14.48 -4.83
CA PRO A 17 -13.01 -14.70 -4.98
C PRO A 17 -13.71 -14.95 -3.64
N ASN A 18 -13.08 -15.68 -2.72
CA ASN A 18 -13.63 -15.98 -1.40
C ASN A 18 -13.72 -14.72 -0.53
N LEU A 19 -12.73 -13.82 -0.64
CA LEU A 19 -12.74 -12.52 0.03
C LEU A 19 -13.93 -11.67 -0.43
N LEU A 20 -14.13 -11.58 -1.75
CA LEU A 20 -15.25 -10.84 -2.33
C LEU A 20 -16.60 -11.48 -2.03
N GLU A 21 -16.68 -12.80 -2.01
CA GLU A 21 -17.90 -13.52 -1.64
C GLU A 21 -18.30 -13.23 -0.19
N GLY A 22 -17.34 -13.23 0.74
CA GLY A 22 -17.57 -12.86 2.14
C GLY A 22 -18.11 -11.44 2.26
N PHE A 23 -17.47 -10.48 1.57
CA PHE A 23 -17.92 -9.09 1.55
C PHE A 23 -19.32 -8.95 0.97
N ALA A 24 -19.58 -9.54 -0.20
CA ALA A 24 -20.88 -9.47 -0.87
C ALA A 24 -22.00 -10.05 0.00
N ARG A 25 -21.76 -11.15 0.70
CA ARG A 25 -22.72 -11.73 1.64
C ARG A 25 -23.06 -10.76 2.77
N GLU A 26 -22.06 -10.08 3.34
CA GLU A 26 -22.30 -9.11 4.41
C GLU A 26 -23.00 -7.84 3.93
N VAL A 27 -22.74 -7.38 2.71
CA VAL A 27 -23.50 -6.31 2.05
C VAL A 27 -24.97 -6.71 1.88
N LEU A 28 -25.23 -7.92 1.37
CA LEU A 28 -26.60 -8.42 1.20
C LEU A 28 -27.32 -8.63 2.53
N ARG A 29 -26.58 -8.97 3.60
CA ARG A 29 -27.13 -9.15 4.95
C ARG A 29 -27.52 -7.83 5.61
N HIS A 30 -26.65 -6.82 5.55
CA HIS A 30 -26.85 -5.57 6.28
C HIS A 30 -27.52 -4.47 5.46
N GLN A 31 -27.60 -4.64 4.14
CA GLN A 31 -28.17 -3.68 3.18
C GLN A 31 -27.79 -2.22 3.49
N PRO A 32 -26.48 -1.91 3.63
CA PRO A 32 -26.05 -0.58 3.98
C PRO A 32 -26.34 0.42 2.85
N LYS A 33 -26.72 1.65 3.22
CA LYS A 33 -26.93 2.74 2.26
C LYS A 33 -25.63 3.25 1.64
N ASP A 34 -24.52 3.16 2.37
CA ASP A 34 -23.16 3.45 1.90
C ASP A 34 -22.32 2.17 1.88
N ILE A 35 -22.14 1.61 0.68
CA ILE A 35 -21.40 0.36 0.46
C ILE A 35 -19.89 0.59 0.63
N TYR A 36 -19.38 1.77 0.23
CA TYR A 36 -17.94 2.05 0.28
C TYR A 36 -17.47 2.23 1.72
N GLY A 37 -18.20 3.01 2.53
CA GLY A 37 -17.93 3.17 3.95
C GLY A 37 -18.08 1.85 4.73
N PHE A 38 -19.05 1.02 4.35
CA PHE A 38 -19.20 -0.32 4.90
C PHE A 38 -18.02 -1.23 4.52
N GLY A 39 -17.57 -1.20 3.26
CA GLY A 39 -16.42 -1.95 2.78
C GLY A 39 -15.13 -1.59 3.49
N ALA A 40 -14.85 -0.30 3.68
CA ALA A 40 -13.67 0.16 4.42
C ALA A 40 -13.62 -0.46 5.83
N LYS A 41 -14.72 -0.35 6.59
CA LYS A 41 -14.82 -0.94 7.94
C LYS A 41 -14.74 -2.46 7.94
N TYR A 42 -15.34 -3.11 6.95
CA TYR A 42 -15.33 -4.57 6.82
C TYR A 42 -13.91 -5.11 6.60
N PHE A 43 -13.18 -4.53 5.65
CA PHE A 43 -11.81 -4.94 5.35
C PHE A 43 -10.81 -4.54 6.44
N GLU A 44 -11.01 -3.40 7.10
CA GLU A 44 -10.26 -3.02 8.30
C GLU A 44 -10.43 -4.06 9.42
N GLY A 45 -11.67 -4.50 9.69
CA GLY A 45 -11.95 -5.55 10.66
C GLY A 45 -11.35 -6.92 10.30
N LEU A 46 -11.31 -7.26 9.01
CA LEU A 46 -10.61 -8.46 8.51
C LEU A 46 -9.10 -8.37 8.72
N LEU A 47 -8.52 -7.21 8.43
CA LEU A 47 -7.08 -6.95 8.56
C LEU A 47 -6.66 -7.01 10.03
N LEU A 48 -7.42 -6.41 10.95
CA LEU A 48 -7.18 -6.49 12.38
C LEU A 48 -7.24 -7.93 12.92
N LYS A 49 -8.18 -8.75 12.44
CA LYS A 49 -8.23 -10.18 12.81
C LYS A 49 -6.99 -10.92 12.32
N ARG A 50 -6.51 -10.59 11.12
CA ARG A 50 -5.31 -11.20 10.52
C ARG A 50 -4.02 -10.73 11.20
N GLU A 51 -3.91 -9.46 11.54
CA GLU A 51 -2.77 -8.89 12.26
C GLU A 51 -2.75 -9.32 13.73
N GLY A 52 -3.93 -9.46 14.36
CA GLY A 52 -4.06 -10.08 15.68
C GLY A 52 -3.56 -11.52 15.69
N ILE A 53 -3.80 -12.28 14.61
CA ILE A 53 -3.18 -13.60 14.40
C ILE A 53 -1.65 -13.48 14.27
N ILE A 54 -1.12 -12.47 13.56
CA ILE A 54 0.33 -12.24 13.42
C ILE A 54 0.98 -11.82 14.76
N ALA A 55 0.31 -11.01 15.58
CA ALA A 55 0.76 -10.67 16.92
C ALA A 55 0.86 -11.91 17.84
N ASN A 56 -0.06 -12.87 17.69
CA ASN A 56 -0.05 -14.16 18.40
C ASN A 56 1.06 -15.12 17.92
N ILE A 57 1.72 -14.87 16.77
CA ILE A 57 2.92 -15.62 16.36
C ILE A 57 4.14 -15.19 17.19
N THR A 58 4.16 -13.95 17.70
CA THR A 58 5.27 -13.42 18.52
C THR A 58 5.09 -13.65 20.03
N SER A 59 3.87 -13.87 20.52
CA SER A 59 3.60 -14.16 21.94
C SER A 59 2.73 -15.42 22.10
N ASN A 60 3.24 -16.40 22.87
CA ASN A 60 2.55 -17.64 23.29
C ASN A 60 1.34 -17.37 24.22
N LEU A 61 0.35 -16.60 23.78
CA LEU A 61 -0.91 -16.45 24.50
C LEU A 61 -2.05 -16.81 23.55
N TYR A 62 -2.57 -18.02 23.75
CA TYR A 62 -3.71 -18.56 23.03
C TYR A 62 -4.95 -17.69 23.28
N LEU A 63 -5.47 -17.07 22.22
CA LEU A 63 -6.86 -16.61 22.17
C LEU A 63 -7.58 -17.42 21.08
N GLU A 64 -8.62 -18.14 21.50
CA GLU A 64 -9.44 -19.04 20.69
C GLU A 64 -10.27 -18.30 19.62
N THR A 65 -9.64 -17.84 18.54
CA THR A 65 -10.38 -17.56 17.31
C THR A 65 -9.79 -18.35 16.16
N GLY A 66 -10.00 -19.66 16.21
CA GLY A 66 -9.83 -20.58 15.10
C GLY A 66 -10.89 -20.38 14.01
N ILE A 67 -11.06 -19.15 13.52
CA ILE A 67 -11.73 -18.92 12.25
C ILE A 67 -10.61 -18.76 11.25
N GLU A 68 -10.24 -19.86 10.61
CA GLU A 68 -9.38 -19.81 9.43
C GLU A 68 -9.97 -18.79 8.45
N ASP A 69 -9.17 -17.78 8.07
CA ASP A 69 -9.55 -16.79 7.07
C ASP A 69 -10.08 -17.53 5.83
N LEU A 70 -11.35 -17.30 5.49
CA LEU A 70 -12.03 -18.01 4.41
C LEU A 70 -11.30 -17.83 3.07
N ALA A 71 -10.62 -16.69 2.89
CA ALA A 71 -9.76 -16.44 1.74
C ALA A 71 -8.52 -17.33 1.76
N GLN A 72 -7.91 -17.56 2.92
CA GLN A 72 -6.74 -18.42 3.09
C GLN A 72 -7.09 -19.90 2.94
N LEU A 73 -8.24 -20.34 3.46
CA LEU A 73 -8.74 -21.70 3.25
C LEU A 73 -9.09 -21.94 1.77
N GLY A 74 -9.77 -20.98 1.14
CA GLY A 74 -10.08 -21.01 -0.28
C GLY A 74 -8.82 -21.06 -1.15
N ALA A 75 -7.78 -20.29 -0.81
CA ALA A 75 -6.49 -20.36 -1.47
C ALA A 75 -5.86 -21.77 -1.37
N LYS A 76 -5.78 -22.34 -0.16
CA LYS A 76 -5.24 -23.70 0.06
C LYS A 76 -6.02 -24.80 -0.68
N LEU A 77 -7.34 -24.64 -0.85
CA LEU A 77 -8.16 -25.58 -1.63
C LEU A 77 -7.89 -25.46 -3.14
N ASN A 78 -7.77 -24.23 -3.65
CA ASN A 78 -7.43 -23.99 -5.06
C ASN A 78 -6.02 -24.50 -5.40
N ASP A 79 -5.05 -24.33 -4.51
CA ASP A 79 -3.68 -24.80 -4.70
C ASP A 79 -3.60 -26.33 -4.83
N ARG A 80 -4.44 -27.08 -4.11
CA ARG A 80 -4.51 -28.55 -4.21
C ARG A 80 -5.00 -29.05 -5.57
N TYR A 81 -5.81 -28.26 -6.27
CA TYR A 81 -6.37 -28.63 -7.57
C TYR A 81 -5.50 -28.17 -8.74
N TYR A 82 -4.64 -27.17 -8.53
CA TYR A 82 -3.75 -26.58 -9.53
C TYR A 82 -2.27 -26.64 -9.14
N ASN A 83 -1.84 -27.71 -8.45
CA ASN A 83 -0.44 -27.93 -8.11
C ASN A 83 0.38 -28.28 -9.36
N SER A 84 0.75 -27.26 -10.12
CA SER A 84 2.02 -27.28 -10.85
C SER A 84 2.88 -26.18 -10.24
N GLU A 85 4.05 -26.55 -9.74
CA GLU A 85 5.11 -25.63 -9.27
C GLU A 85 5.44 -24.51 -10.28
N ALA A 86 5.00 -24.65 -11.54
CA ALA A 86 4.99 -23.63 -12.57
C ALA A 86 4.29 -22.30 -12.19
N TYR A 87 3.43 -22.27 -11.17
CA TYR A 87 2.73 -21.05 -10.75
C TYR A 87 3.49 -20.22 -9.70
N CYS A 88 4.47 -20.79 -9.00
CA CYS A 88 5.31 -20.04 -8.06
C CYS A 88 6.38 -19.19 -8.75
N THR A 89 6.56 -19.33 -10.06
CA THR A 89 7.67 -18.71 -10.81
C THR A 89 7.27 -17.71 -11.89
N GLY A 90 5.98 -17.35 -12.04
CA GLY A 90 5.55 -16.71 -13.29
C GLY A 90 4.40 -15.70 -13.22
N THR A 91 4.46 -14.67 -12.36
CA THR A 91 3.58 -13.48 -12.54
C THR A 91 4.29 -12.14 -12.65
N CYS A 92 5.62 -12.13 -12.63
CA CYS A 92 6.40 -11.07 -13.27
C CYS A 92 7.68 -11.72 -13.77
N ASN A 93 7.94 -11.66 -15.07
CA ASN A 93 9.29 -11.92 -15.53
C ASN A 93 10.16 -10.81 -14.92
N ILE A 94 10.90 -11.10 -13.86
CA ILE A 94 11.83 -10.15 -13.20
C ILE A 94 12.84 -9.60 -14.21
N ASN A 95 13.02 -10.30 -15.34
CA ASN A 95 13.87 -9.92 -16.45
C ASN A 95 13.13 -9.19 -17.59
N ASN A 96 11.86 -8.80 -17.43
CA ASN A 96 11.21 -7.93 -18.40
C ASN A 96 11.86 -6.53 -18.34
N ALA A 97 12.42 -6.09 -19.46
CA ALA A 97 13.14 -4.82 -19.57
C ALA A 97 12.29 -3.63 -19.09
N GLU A 98 10.99 -3.63 -19.39
CA GLU A 98 10.06 -2.56 -18.99
C GLU A 98 9.87 -2.49 -17.46
N HIS A 99 9.81 -3.64 -16.78
CA HIS A 99 9.67 -3.69 -15.32
C HIS A 99 10.96 -3.25 -14.63
N GLN A 100 12.11 -3.64 -15.18
CA GLN A 100 13.41 -3.19 -14.67
C GLN A 100 13.59 -1.68 -14.85
N GLU A 101 13.20 -1.14 -16.00
CA GLU A 101 13.22 0.31 -16.25
C GLU A 101 12.31 1.05 -15.26
N ALA A 102 11.07 0.59 -15.07
CA ALA A 102 10.14 1.19 -14.12
C ALA A 102 10.69 1.13 -12.68
N ALA A 103 11.28 0.01 -12.27
CA ALA A 103 11.89 -0.14 -10.96
C ALA A 103 13.05 0.84 -10.75
N VAL A 104 13.95 0.97 -11.73
CA VAL A 104 15.07 1.92 -11.68
C VAL A 104 14.56 3.36 -11.58
N ARG A 105 13.52 3.72 -12.33
CA ARG A 105 12.93 5.07 -12.28
C ARG A 105 12.32 5.38 -10.91
N ILE A 106 11.56 4.45 -10.33
CA ILE A 106 10.95 4.62 -9.00
C ILE A 106 12.05 4.75 -7.94
N GLN A 107 13.09 3.92 -8.00
CA GLN A 107 14.21 3.97 -7.07
C GLN A 107 15.01 5.28 -7.19
N ALA A 108 15.24 5.76 -8.41
CA ALA A 108 15.94 7.01 -8.66
C ALA A 108 15.17 8.22 -8.11
N GLU A 109 13.85 8.30 -8.38
CA GLU A 109 13.01 9.38 -7.86
C GLU A 109 12.92 9.33 -6.33
N TYR A 110 12.84 8.14 -5.73
CA TYR A 110 12.83 8.02 -4.27
C TYR A 110 14.13 8.54 -3.64
N ARG A 111 15.30 8.18 -4.20
CA ARG A 111 16.60 8.71 -3.74
C ARG A 111 16.68 10.23 -3.88
N ARG A 112 16.18 10.76 -5.00
CA ARG A 112 16.11 12.21 -5.24
C ARG A 112 15.19 12.92 -4.23
N HIS A 113 14.05 12.32 -3.92
CA HIS A 113 13.12 12.86 -2.93
C HIS A 113 13.76 12.93 -1.55
N LEU A 114 14.44 11.86 -1.11
CA LEU A 114 15.16 11.85 0.17
C LEU A 114 16.26 12.91 0.24
N ALA A 115 17.10 13.02 -0.79
CA ALA A 115 18.15 14.04 -0.85
C ALA A 115 17.58 15.47 -0.87
N SER A 116 16.43 15.66 -1.52
CA SER A 116 15.72 16.95 -1.50
C SER A 116 15.21 17.23 -0.08
N GLN A 117 14.50 16.28 0.53
CA GLN A 117 13.96 16.40 1.88
C GLN A 117 15.04 16.72 2.93
N GLU A 118 16.20 16.07 2.86
CA GLU A 118 17.33 16.34 3.76
C GLU A 118 17.84 17.78 3.65
N THR A 119 17.84 18.35 2.44
CA THR A 119 18.37 19.70 2.18
C THR A 119 17.34 20.81 2.31
N GLU A 120 16.04 20.49 2.46
CA GLU A 120 14.97 21.49 2.53
C GLU A 120 15.15 22.46 3.71
N HIS A 121 15.42 21.95 4.91
CA HIS A 121 15.57 22.82 6.09
C HIS A 121 16.73 23.83 5.93
N LEU A 122 17.85 23.41 5.33
CA LEU A 122 18.97 24.31 5.06
C LEU A 122 18.62 25.35 3.98
N ARG A 123 17.84 24.97 2.96
CA ARG A 123 17.32 25.89 1.95
C ARG A 123 16.39 26.93 2.56
N GLU A 124 15.48 26.51 3.43
CA GLU A 124 14.56 27.40 4.15
C GLU A 124 15.32 28.42 5.02
N GLN A 125 16.32 27.97 5.79
CA GLN A 125 17.14 28.85 6.62
C GLN A 125 17.94 29.86 5.79
N ASN A 126 18.53 29.43 4.68
CA ASN A 126 19.25 30.31 3.76
C ASN A 126 18.31 31.33 3.12
N ALA A 127 17.10 30.90 2.73
CA ALA A 127 16.08 31.79 2.18
C ALA A 127 15.62 32.83 3.22
N ALA A 128 15.31 32.40 4.45
CA ALA A 128 14.93 33.28 5.55
C ALA A 128 16.02 34.32 5.84
N THR A 129 17.28 33.89 5.91
CA THR A 129 18.44 34.78 6.12
C THR A 129 18.54 35.85 5.03
N ARG A 130 18.37 35.47 3.75
CA ARG A 130 18.37 36.43 2.63
C ARG A 130 17.22 37.42 2.70
N ILE A 131 16.01 36.97 3.04
CA ILE A 131 14.84 37.85 3.18
C ILE A 131 15.06 38.84 4.34
N GLN A 132 15.53 38.35 5.49
CA GLN A 132 15.82 39.18 6.65
C GLN A 132 16.90 40.23 6.36
N ALA A 133 18.00 39.85 5.71
CA ALA A 133 19.08 40.78 5.34
C ALA A 133 18.58 41.89 4.40
N ASN A 134 17.79 41.52 3.37
CA ASN A 134 17.18 42.48 2.46
C ASN A 134 16.25 43.46 3.17
N TYR A 135 15.38 42.96 4.07
CA TYR A 135 14.46 43.81 4.82
C TYR A 135 15.20 44.76 5.77
N ARG A 136 16.24 44.28 6.49
CA ARG A 136 17.08 45.13 7.34
C ARG A 136 17.68 46.28 6.54
N GLY A 137 18.31 45.97 5.39
CA GLY A 137 18.87 47.01 4.53
C GLY A 137 17.82 47.98 3.95
N TYR A 138 16.63 47.51 3.60
CA TYR A 138 15.53 48.39 3.18
C TYR A 138 15.09 49.34 4.30
N ARG A 139 14.93 48.81 5.52
CA ARG A 139 14.57 49.60 6.70
C ARG A 139 15.60 50.68 6.99
N ASP A 140 16.89 50.34 6.96
CA ASP A 140 17.98 51.30 7.23
C ASP A 140 17.98 52.43 6.20
N ARG A 141 17.84 52.11 4.90
CA ARG A 141 17.71 53.14 3.84
C ARG A 141 16.47 54.02 4.03
N LYS A 142 15.35 53.44 4.44
CA LYS A 142 14.13 54.19 4.76
C LYS A 142 14.32 55.13 5.95
N LEU A 143 15.02 54.71 7.00
CA LEU A 143 15.28 55.54 8.18
C LEU A 143 16.19 56.72 7.84
N VAL A 144 17.27 56.49 7.08
CA VAL A 144 18.18 57.57 6.65
C VAL A 144 17.47 58.57 5.73
N ASN A 145 16.51 58.12 4.92
CA ASN A 145 15.77 59.01 4.01
C ASN A 145 14.61 59.77 4.67
N VAL A 146 14.27 59.42 5.93
CA VAL A 146 13.21 60.07 6.74
C VAL A 146 13.81 61.03 7.77
N MET A 147 15.12 60.96 7.99
CA MET A 147 15.90 61.83 8.89
C MET A 147 16.52 62.99 8.09
#